data_AF-A0A1F9ENM2-F1
#
_entry.id   AF-A0A1F9ENM2-F1
#
_cell.length_a   1.000
_cell.length_b   1.000
_cell.length_c   1.000
_cell.angle_alpha   90.00
_cell.angle_beta   90.00
_cell.angle_gamma   90.00
#
_symmetry.space_group_name_H-M   'P 1'
#
loop_
_entity.id
_entity.type
_entity.pdbx_description
1 polymer ?
#
loop_
_entity_poly.entity_id
_entity_poly.type
_entity_poly.pdbx_seq_one_letter_code
_entity_poly.pdbx_strand_id
1 'polypeptide(L)'
;MTKLLVEFYARGDCALCKVKRPCTLCMEARSIMDTVGKEVPFELKEIDIASSDDLNRRYSEHIPTIFISGKKVFKFKVDEEEFRKKVRKELIKAGMTRLWNKKHHYS
;
A
#
# COMPACT_ATOMS: atom_id res chain seq x y z
N MET A 1 -12.42 -8.25 13.17
CA MET A 1 -11.58 -8.83 12.10
C MET A 1 -10.54 -7.79 11.69
N THR A 2 -9.29 -7.86 12.16
CA THR A 2 -8.24 -6.93 11.69
C THR A 2 -7.75 -7.43 10.35
N LYS A 3 -8.28 -6.86 9.27
CA LYS A 3 -7.70 -7.04 7.95
C LYS A 3 -6.43 -6.20 7.87
N LEU A 4 -5.44 -6.67 7.13
CA LEU A 4 -4.24 -5.89 6.85
C LEU A 4 -4.66 -4.67 6.03
N LEU A 5 -4.33 -3.45 6.46
CA LEU A 5 -4.60 -2.25 5.67
C LEU A 5 -3.45 -2.01 4.69
N VAL A 6 -3.78 -1.79 3.43
CA VAL A 6 -2.85 -1.41 2.36
C VAL A 6 -3.29 -0.05 1.83
N GLU A 7 -2.44 0.95 1.97
CA GLU A 7 -2.72 2.30 1.50
C GLU A 7 -1.89 2.59 0.25
N PHE A 8 -2.57 2.93 -0.83
CA PHE A 8 -1.99 3.24 -2.13
C PHE A 8 -2.05 4.74 -2.37
N TYR A 9 -0.91 5.41 -2.21
CA TYR A 9 -0.76 6.84 -2.46
C TYR A 9 -0.37 7.02 -3.92
N ALA A 10 -1.35 7.43 -4.71
CA ALA A 10 -1.22 7.66 -6.13
C ALA A 10 -1.67 9.07 -6.48
N ARG A 11 -1.38 9.49 -7.70
CA ARG A 11 -1.84 10.77 -8.25
C ARG A 11 -2.64 10.49 -9.52
N GLY A 12 -3.95 10.79 -9.50
CA GLY A 12 -4.83 10.61 -10.64
C GLY A 12 -4.52 11.58 -11.79
N ASP A 13 -4.18 12.83 -11.45
CA ASP A 13 -3.84 13.91 -12.39
C ASP A 13 -2.32 14.13 -12.42
N CYS A 14 -1.54 13.18 -12.95
CA CYS A 14 -0.09 13.36 -13.10
C CYS A 14 0.21 14.42 -14.18
N ALA A 15 0.56 15.64 -13.78
CA ALA A 15 0.82 16.76 -14.70
C ALA A 15 2.06 16.54 -15.60
N LEU A 16 2.91 15.56 -15.30
CA LEU A 16 4.04 15.16 -16.15
C LEU A 16 3.60 14.28 -17.33
N CYS A 17 2.48 13.57 -17.23
CA CYS A 17 1.91 12.84 -18.35
C CYS A 17 0.96 13.80 -19.08
N LYS A 18 1.21 14.09 -20.36
CA LYS A 18 0.34 14.91 -21.25
C LYS A 18 -1.10 14.37 -21.42
N VAL A 19 -1.49 13.37 -20.63
CA VAL A 19 -2.78 12.71 -20.68
C VAL A 19 -3.32 12.61 -19.26
N LYS A 20 -4.58 13.02 -19.03
CA LYS A 20 -5.38 12.71 -17.84
C LYS A 20 -5.62 11.20 -17.75
N ARG A 21 -4.55 10.44 -17.54
CA ARG A 21 -4.56 9.00 -17.33
C ARG A 21 -3.59 8.68 -16.21
N PRO A 22 -3.91 7.69 -15.36
CA PRO A 22 -2.96 7.19 -14.39
C PRO A 22 -1.66 6.81 -15.11
N CYS A 23 -0.51 7.21 -14.57
CA CYS A 23 0.79 6.81 -15.08
C CYS A 23 0.84 5.28 -15.20
N THR A 24 1.51 4.72 -16.22
CA THR A 24 1.63 3.26 -16.43
C THR A 24 2.03 2.54 -15.14
N LEU A 25 2.94 3.15 -14.35
CA LEU A 25 3.37 2.63 -13.05
C LEU A 25 2.23 2.54 -12.01
N CYS A 26 1.32 3.52 -11.98
CA CYS A 26 0.16 3.49 -11.10
C CYS A 26 -0.85 2.41 -11.55
N MET A 27 -1.03 2.22 -12.86
CA MET A 27 -1.89 1.18 -13.41
C MET A 27 -1.36 -0.21 -13.09
N GLU A 28 -0.06 -0.44 -13.30
CA GLU A 28 0.61 -1.70 -12.95
C GLU A 28 0.49 -1.98 -11.45
N ALA A 29 0.80 -1.01 -10.60
CA ALA A 29 0.68 -1.15 -9.15
C ALA A 29 -0.75 -1.52 -8.71
N ARG A 30 -1.77 -0.88 -9.30
CA ARG A 30 -3.18 -1.18 -9.02
C ARG A 30 -3.56 -2.58 -9.48
N SER A 31 -3.11 -3.01 -10.66
CA SER A 31 -3.34 -4.36 -11.16
C SER A 31 -2.73 -5.42 -10.25
N ILE A 32 -1.50 -5.20 -9.78
CA ILE A 32 -0.81 -6.08 -8.83
C ILE A 32 -1.61 -6.20 -7.53
N MET A 33 -2.09 -5.07 -6.99
CA MET A 33 -2.89 -5.08 -5.77
C MET A 33 -4.22 -5.81 -5.95
N ASP A 34 -4.87 -5.68 -7.10
CA ASP A 34 -6.09 -6.44 -7.41
C ASP A 34 -5.82 -7.96 -7.47
N THR A 35 -4.76 -8.37 -8.18
CA THR A 35 -4.35 -9.78 -8.28
C THR A 35 -4.04 -10.37 -6.91
N VAL A 36 -3.19 -9.70 -6.12
CA VAL A 36 -2.81 -10.20 -4.79
C VAL A 36 -3.99 -10.12 -3.81
N GLY A 37 -4.90 -9.16 -3.98
CA GLY A 37 -6.13 -9.01 -3.18
C GLY A 37 -7.11 -10.16 -3.36
N LYS A 38 -7.10 -10.82 -4.53
CA LYS A 38 -7.87 -12.05 -4.77
C LYS A 38 -7.28 -13.25 -4.04
N GLU A 39 -5.96 -13.29 -3.87
CA GLU A 39 -5.27 -14.39 -3.18
C GLU A 39 -5.21 -14.21 -1.66
N VAL A 40 -5.12 -12.95 -1.20
CA VAL A 40 -4.84 -12.61 0.19
C VAL A 40 -5.81 -11.52 0.66
N PRO A 41 -6.59 -11.75 1.72
CA PRO A 41 -7.56 -10.77 2.18
C PRO A 41 -6.86 -9.59 2.89
N PHE A 42 -6.89 -8.44 2.25
CA PHE A 42 -6.48 -7.15 2.83
C PHE A 42 -7.47 -6.05 2.44
N GLU A 43 -7.40 -4.92 3.14
CA GLU A 43 -8.18 -3.74 2.85
C GLU A 43 -7.33 -2.79 2.00
N LEU A 44 -7.73 -2.53 0.77
CA LEU A 44 -7.06 -1.58 -0.12
C LEU A 44 -7.71 -0.20 0.01
N LYS A 45 -6.93 0.80 0.40
CA LYS A 45 -7.33 2.20 0.45
C LYS A 45 -6.54 2.99 -0.57
N GLU A 46 -7.22 3.57 -1.55
CA GLU A 46 -6.61 4.47 -2.54
C GLU A 46 -6.68 5.91 -2.01
N ILE A 47 -5.52 6.59 -1.96
CA ILE A 47 -5.40 7.98 -1.53
C ILE A 47 -4.80 8.77 -2.69
N ASP A 48 -5.57 9.74 -3.17
CA ASP A 48 -5.09 10.68 -4.16
C ASP A 48 -4.27 11.79 -3.46
N ILE A 49 -2.97 11.83 -3.76
CA ILE A 49 -2.08 12.84 -3.16
C ILE A 49 -2.33 14.24 -3.72
N ALA A 50 -2.97 14.39 -4.88
CA ALA A 50 -3.32 15.71 -5.42
C ALA A 50 -4.47 16.36 -4.66
N SER A 51 -5.25 15.58 -3.90
CA SER A 51 -6.33 16.10 -3.05
C SER A 51 -5.82 16.84 -1.81
N SER A 52 -4.52 16.77 -1.46
CA SER A 52 -3.95 17.47 -0.31
C SER A 52 -2.55 17.99 -0.61
N ASP A 53 -2.32 19.29 -0.38
CA ASP A 53 -1.03 19.94 -0.64
C ASP A 53 0.11 19.32 0.19
N ASP A 54 -0.14 18.96 1.45
CA ASP A 54 0.86 18.30 2.31
C ASP A 54 1.25 16.91 1.79
N LEU A 55 0.27 16.11 1.34
CA LEU A 55 0.54 14.80 0.73
C LEU A 55 1.26 14.95 -0.60
N ASN A 56 0.85 15.90 -1.42
CA ASN A 56 1.48 16.21 -2.68
C ASN A 56 2.95 16.59 -2.46
N ARG A 57 3.24 17.49 -1.52
CA ARG A 57 4.61 17.91 -1.22
C ARG A 57 5.48 16.76 -0.68
N ARG A 58 4.92 15.85 0.13
CA ARG A 58 5.66 14.74 0.73
C ARG A 58 5.89 13.55 -0.21
N TYR A 59 4.96 13.30 -1.12
CA TYR A 59 4.94 12.06 -1.91
C TYR A 59 5.02 12.26 -3.42
N SER A 60 4.88 13.48 -3.95
CA SER A 60 4.92 13.77 -5.40
C SER A 60 6.17 13.25 -6.09
N GLU A 61 7.34 13.30 -5.44
CA GLU A 61 8.61 12.81 -5.98
C GLU A 61 8.76 11.28 -5.92
N HIS A 62 7.86 10.57 -5.23
CA HIS A 62 7.96 9.14 -4.94
C HIS A 62 6.68 8.34 -5.26
N ILE A 63 5.83 8.86 -6.13
CA ILE A 63 4.64 8.13 -6.59
C ILE A 63 4.98 7.01 -7.58
N PRO A 64 4.25 5.88 -7.56
CA PRO A 64 3.32 5.45 -6.51
C PRO A 64 4.06 5.08 -5.21
N THR A 65 3.50 5.46 -4.06
CA THR A 65 3.98 5.00 -2.74
C THR A 65 2.93 4.08 -2.11
N ILE A 66 3.36 2.93 -1.59
CA ILE A 66 2.47 1.97 -0.91
C ILE A 66 2.86 1.87 0.56
N PHE A 67 1.85 1.91 1.43
CA PHE A 67 1.98 1.59 2.84
C PHE A 67 1.20 0.31 3.18
N ILE A 68 1.75 -0.50 4.07
CA ILE A 68 1.08 -1.66 4.65
C ILE A 68 1.02 -1.45 6.16
N SER A 69 -0.19 -1.37 6.71
CA SER A 69 -0.46 -1.08 8.13
C SER A 69 0.35 0.12 8.64
N GLY A 70 0.33 1.24 7.89
CA GLY A 70 1.04 2.47 8.22
C GLY A 70 2.56 2.45 7.96
N LYS A 71 3.14 1.37 7.43
CA LYS A 71 4.57 1.30 7.08
C LYS A 71 4.78 1.43 5.58
N LYS A 72 5.64 2.37 5.17
CA LYS A 72 6.04 2.53 3.76
C LYS A 72 6.81 1.28 3.31
N VAL A 73 6.26 0.54 2.36
CA VAL A 73 6.84 -0.72 1.87
C VAL A 73 7.39 -0.64 0.46
N PHE A 74 6.81 0.23 -0.39
CA PHE A 74 7.23 0.42 -1.78
C PHE A 74 7.16 1.88 -2.18
N LYS A 75 8.03 2.24 -3.14
CA LYS A 75 8.03 3.51 -3.88
C LYS A 75 8.44 3.24 -5.33
N PHE A 76 7.88 3.99 -6.28
CA PHE A 76 8.15 3.94 -7.72
C PHE A 76 7.70 2.66 -8.44
N LYS A 77 8.44 1.55 -8.29
CA LYS A 77 8.13 0.28 -8.94
C LYS A 77 7.59 -0.69 -7.91
N VAL A 78 6.47 -1.30 -8.25
CA VAL A 78 5.82 -2.33 -7.44
C VAL A 78 5.98 -3.61 -8.21
N ASP A 79 6.67 -4.57 -7.61
CA ASP A 79 6.82 -5.91 -8.16
C ASP A 79 5.78 -6.83 -7.50
N GLU A 80 5.10 -7.64 -8.31
CA GLU A 80 4.00 -8.49 -7.85
C GLU A 80 4.47 -9.51 -6.81
N GLU A 81 5.57 -10.21 -7.10
CA GLU A 81 6.08 -11.24 -6.22
C GLU A 81 6.56 -10.66 -4.90
N GLU A 82 7.29 -9.54 -4.95
CA GLU A 82 7.77 -8.87 -3.75
C GLU A 82 6.63 -8.27 -2.93
N PHE A 83 5.60 -7.71 -3.57
CA PHE A 83 4.42 -7.21 -2.88
C PHE A 83 3.69 -8.34 -2.16
N ARG A 84 3.44 -9.46 -2.85
CA ARG A 84 2.81 -10.66 -2.29
C ARG A 84 3.59 -11.21 -1.08
N LYS A 85 4.91 -11.32 -1.20
CA LYS A 85 5.78 -11.76 -0.08
C LYS A 85 5.66 -10.83 1.12
N LYS A 86 5.70 -9.50 0.92
CA LYS A 86 5.56 -8.53 2.01
C LYS A 86 4.19 -8.56 2.67
N VAL A 87 3.11 -8.63 1.90
CA VAL A 87 1.73 -8.72 2.42
C VAL A 87 1.58 -9.98 3.28
N ARG A 88 2.03 -11.14 2.79
CA ARG A 88 2.01 -12.39 3.58
C ARG A 88 2.86 -12.28 4.84
N LYS A 89 4.05 -11.72 4.73
CA LYS A 89 4.96 -11.53 5.87
C LYS A 89 4.36 -10.62 6.94
N GLU A 90 3.76 -9.49 6.56
CA GLU A 90 3.12 -8.58 7.51
C GLU A 90 1.84 -9.19 8.10
N LEU A 91 1.09 -10.01 7.36
CA LEU A 91 -0.04 -10.79 7.93
C LEU A 91 0.41 -11.77 9.00
N ILE A 92 1.45 -12.56 8.73
CA ILE A 92 2.02 -13.50 9.70
C ILE A 92 2.52 -12.73 10.93
N LYS A 93 3.25 -11.63 10.71
CA LYS A 93 3.76 -10.76 11.78
C LYS A 93 2.62 -10.18 12.63
N ALA A 94 1.56 -9.65 12.00
CA ALA A 94 0.40 -9.13 12.71
C ALA A 94 -0.31 -10.22 13.54
N GLY A 95 -0.36 -11.46 13.04
CA GLY A 95 -0.85 -12.62 13.77
C GLY A 95 0.04 -12.97 14.98
N MET A 96 1.36 -12.98 14.80
CA MET A 96 2.33 -13.30 15.86
C MET A 96 2.41 -12.22 16.94
N THR A 97 2.40 -10.94 16.57
CA THR A 97 2.37 -9.82 17.54
C THR A 97 1.14 -9.92 18.45
N ARG A 98 0.00 -10.35 17.91
CA ARG A 98 -1.20 -10.62 18.72
C ARG A 98 -1.03 -11.73 19.75
N LEU A 99 -0.34 -12.80 19.38
CA LEU A 99 -0.06 -13.93 20.28
C LEU A 99 0.92 -13.54 21.38
N TRP A 100 1.89 -12.68 21.09
CA TRP A 100 2.82 -12.18 22.10
C TRP A 100 2.16 -11.18 23.05
N ASN A 101 1.33 -10.26 22.54
CA ASN A 101 0.65 -9.27 23.39
C ASN A 101 -0.37 -9.88 24.36
N LYS A 102 -0.90 -11.07 24.05
CA LYS A 102 -1.76 -11.84 24.99
C LYS A 102 -1.01 -12.44 26.17
N LYS A 103 0.32 -12.61 26.10
CA LYS A 103 1.11 -13.19 27.20
C LYS A 103 1.49 -12.18 28.30
N HIS A 104 1.30 -10.88 28.09
CA HIS A 104 1.70 -9.83 29.04
C HIS A 104 0.56 -9.24 29.88
N HIS A 105 -0.63 -9.85 29.87
CA HIS A 105 -1.81 -9.39 30.61
C HIS A 105 -2.22 -10.37 31.73
N TYR A 106 -1.22 -10.97 32.40
CA TYR A 106 -1.41 -11.67 33.67
C TYR A 106 -0.27 -11.28 34.61
N SER A 107 -0.41 -10.13 35.25
CA SER A 107 0.19 -9.86 36.55
C SER A 107 -0.67 -8.84 37.30
#